data_AF-A0A1K1M1Z9-F1
#
_entry.id   AF-A0A1K1M1Z9-F1
#
_cell.length_a   1.000
_cell.length_b   1.000
_cell.length_c   1.000
_cell.angle_alpha   90.00
_cell.angle_beta   90.00
_cell.angle_gamma   90.00
#
_symmetry.space_group_name_H-M   'P 1'
#
loop_
_entity.id
_entity.type
_entity.pdbx_description
1 polymer ?
#
loop_
_entity_poly.entity_id
_entity_poly.type
_entity_poly.pdbx_seq_one_letter_code
_entity_poly.pdbx_strand_id
1 'polypeptide(L)'
;MKKILAGVTALIIMGTLFTGCGQVGGSDDEKESTSSSETASEKEADSEEKRDEDSSEDASVTEDSSEDSADTSSESSESSAAEPSEDYEEALKKYFEAVNNSDYENLVRMMYPTKVVDSLIAMSSAEWTDLFSQIGATKGKYVITNITKEGEMTSDELDTLMQTLDQLAVFADKIEEYGGDVNSLTDEQREELFKVVYTDDASAADGKHKYTVTKGYDVTVSYTRDGEEDEDYFYIYYIDGEGWKMESSMRKYVKKSRQASLNSTAKSIFNAVAITMADLESDGADLKGSYIIGSDDSMTYNVPSSLNVADIRKSAEEYFDDIKDYDYFVVILDGACSYIGVYKDATYATVGTYPVFTIPKAVNDGHLETESEKDLDKYSLEDLFAMAKKIIG
;
A
#
# COMPACT_ATOMS: atom_id res chain seq x y z
N MET A 1 -14.36 -26.34 11.35
CA MET A 1 -13.46 -25.59 12.25
C MET A 1 -12.35 -24.85 11.49
N LYS A 2 -11.29 -25.49 10.95
CA LYS A 2 -10.17 -24.76 10.28
C LYS A 2 -10.60 -23.83 9.13
N LYS A 3 -11.61 -24.22 8.35
CA LYS A 3 -12.14 -23.40 7.24
C LYS A 3 -12.98 -22.20 7.70
N ILE A 4 -13.65 -22.29 8.85
CA ILE A 4 -14.47 -21.20 9.41
C ILE A 4 -13.56 -20.14 10.04
N LEU A 5 -12.52 -20.58 10.75
CA LEU A 5 -11.49 -19.67 11.27
C LEU A 5 -10.82 -18.90 10.11
N ALA A 6 -10.50 -19.58 9.00
CA ALA A 6 -9.96 -18.92 7.81
C ALA A 6 -10.92 -17.89 7.20
N GLY A 7 -12.24 -18.12 7.23
CA GLY A 7 -13.24 -17.17 6.74
C GLY A 7 -13.40 -15.93 7.63
N VAL A 8 -13.40 -16.11 8.95
CA VAL A 8 -13.41 -14.98 9.91
C VAL A 8 -12.11 -14.18 9.82
N THR A 9 -10.96 -14.85 9.70
CA THR A 9 -9.67 -14.19 9.47
C THR A 9 -9.64 -13.46 8.13
N ALA A 10 -10.22 -14.02 7.07
CA ALA A 10 -10.30 -13.36 5.78
C ALA A 10 -11.20 -12.10 5.80
N LEU A 11 -12.30 -12.11 6.55
CA LEU A 11 -13.17 -10.94 6.75
C LEU A 11 -12.46 -9.80 7.49
N ILE A 12 -11.70 -10.14 8.53
CA ILE A 12 -10.88 -9.17 9.28
C ILE A 12 -9.77 -8.61 8.38
N ILE A 13 -9.20 -9.43 7.48
CA ILE A 13 -8.19 -8.98 6.50
C ILE A 13 -8.82 -8.17 5.36
N MET A 14 -10.03 -8.50 4.90
CA MET A 14 -10.70 -7.74 3.82
C MET A 14 -11.01 -6.31 4.22
N GLY A 15 -11.44 -6.09 5.47
CA GLY A 15 -11.56 -4.75 6.04
C GLY A 15 -10.23 -4.08 6.33
N THR A 16 -9.12 -4.50 5.70
CA THR A 16 -7.83 -3.77 5.67
C THR A 16 -7.33 -3.51 4.23
N LEU A 17 -8.10 -3.92 3.20
CA LEU A 17 -7.67 -3.91 1.79
C LEU A 17 -7.90 -2.57 1.07
N PHE A 18 -8.28 -1.49 1.76
CA PHE A 18 -8.57 -0.19 1.14
C PHE A 18 -7.38 0.58 0.57
N THR A 19 -6.15 0.04 0.61
CA THR A 19 -5.05 0.64 -0.15
C THR A 19 -5.06 0.12 -1.57
N GLY A 20 -5.68 0.89 -2.48
CA GLY A 20 -5.79 0.60 -3.90
C GLY A 20 -4.53 -0.02 -4.49
N CYS A 21 -4.65 -1.28 -4.93
CA CYS A 21 -3.89 -1.77 -6.07
C CYS A 21 -4.34 -0.94 -7.28
N GLY A 22 -3.72 0.23 -7.47
CA GLY A 22 -3.78 0.93 -8.74
C GLY A 22 -3.41 -0.07 -9.83
N GLN A 23 -4.34 -0.25 -10.76
CA GLN A 23 -4.22 -1.10 -11.94
C GLN A 23 -2.86 -0.85 -12.59
N VAL A 24 -1.91 -1.79 -12.40
CA VAL A 24 -0.68 -1.82 -13.18
C VAL A 24 -1.14 -2.03 -14.61
N GLY A 25 -1.00 -0.99 -15.42
CA GLY A 25 -1.39 -1.00 -16.83
C GLY A 25 -0.72 -2.16 -17.54
N GLY A 26 -1.49 -3.22 -17.78
CA GLY A 26 -1.10 -4.30 -18.67
C GLY A 26 -1.13 -3.75 -20.08
N SER A 27 0.03 -3.36 -20.60
CA SER A 27 0.27 -3.38 -22.03
C SER A 27 0.43 -4.84 -22.44
N ASP A 28 -0.52 -5.31 -23.24
CA ASP A 28 -0.40 -6.53 -24.02
C ASP A 28 0.90 -6.50 -24.82
N ASP A 29 1.84 -7.37 -24.49
CA ASP A 29 2.74 -7.98 -25.47
C ASP A 29 3.28 -9.31 -24.93
N GLU A 30 2.89 -10.38 -25.61
CA GLU A 30 3.44 -11.72 -25.45
C GLU A 30 4.91 -11.76 -25.93
N LYS A 31 5.86 -12.20 -25.08
CA LYS A 31 6.69 -13.41 -25.30
C LYS A 31 7.92 -13.53 -24.38
N GLU A 32 8.12 -14.79 -23.98
CA GLU A 32 9.37 -15.51 -23.64
C GLU A 32 10.19 -15.18 -22.37
N SER A 33 9.89 -15.97 -21.34
CA SER A 33 10.79 -16.88 -20.60
C SER A 33 12.16 -16.38 -20.09
N THR A 34 12.37 -16.47 -18.77
CA THR A 34 13.43 -17.32 -18.20
C THR A 34 13.11 -17.73 -16.77
N SER A 35 12.79 -19.00 -16.55
CA SER A 35 12.76 -19.66 -15.23
C SER A 35 13.67 -20.88 -15.31
N SER A 36 14.70 -20.93 -14.47
CA SER A 36 15.58 -22.08 -14.25
C SER A 36 15.05 -22.82 -13.01
N SER A 37 14.38 -23.96 -13.22
CA SER A 37 14.90 -25.34 -13.13
C SER A 37 15.14 -25.85 -11.70
N GLU A 38 14.26 -26.76 -11.26
CA GLU A 38 14.68 -28.10 -10.83
C GLU A 38 13.71 -29.16 -11.35
N THR A 39 14.28 -30.29 -11.75
CA THR A 39 13.73 -31.30 -12.66
C THR A 39 13.22 -32.53 -11.89
N ALA A 40 12.07 -33.07 -12.27
CA ALA A 40 11.84 -34.51 -12.29
C ALA A 40 10.80 -34.87 -13.36
N SER A 41 11.24 -35.73 -14.27
CA SER A 41 10.58 -36.20 -15.49
C SER A 41 9.51 -37.25 -15.21
N GLU A 42 8.38 -37.19 -15.92
CA GLU A 42 7.82 -38.35 -16.64
C GLU A 42 6.95 -37.88 -17.81
N LYS A 43 6.81 -38.76 -18.81
CA LYS A 43 6.63 -38.49 -20.24
C LYS A 43 5.33 -39.15 -20.71
N GLU A 44 4.53 -38.47 -21.54
CA GLU A 44 3.66 -38.96 -22.65
C GLU A 44 2.81 -37.75 -23.12
N ALA A 45 3.05 -37.14 -24.30
CA ALA A 45 2.52 -37.49 -25.63
C ALA A 45 0.98 -37.69 -25.60
N ASP A 46 0.14 -36.97 -26.33
CA ASP A 46 0.22 -36.60 -27.75
C ASP A 46 -0.87 -35.54 -28.10
N SER A 47 -0.63 -34.76 -29.18
CA SER A 47 -1.55 -34.20 -30.21
C SER A 47 -2.99 -33.76 -29.86
N GLU A 48 -3.64 -32.77 -30.45
CA GLU A 48 -3.45 -31.91 -31.63
C GLU A 48 -4.63 -30.90 -31.62
N GLU A 49 -4.34 -29.67 -32.05
CA GLU A 49 -5.07 -28.87 -33.05
C GLU A 49 -6.62 -28.84 -33.10
N LYS A 50 -7.23 -27.64 -32.93
CA LYS A 50 -7.95 -26.93 -34.02
C LYS A 50 -8.44 -25.52 -33.64
N ARG A 51 -8.12 -24.58 -34.54
CA ARG A 51 -8.80 -23.29 -34.78
C ARG A 51 -10.17 -23.52 -35.43
N ASP A 52 -11.05 -22.54 -35.25
CA ASP A 52 -11.91 -21.87 -36.27
C ASP A 52 -12.60 -20.71 -35.50
N GLU A 53 -12.25 -19.43 -35.70
CA GLU A 53 -12.86 -18.50 -36.68
C GLU A 53 -14.39 -18.63 -36.80
N ASP A 54 -15.16 -17.60 -36.41
CA ASP A 54 -15.75 -16.64 -37.37
C ASP A 54 -16.78 -15.67 -36.72
N SER A 55 -16.88 -14.46 -37.32
CA SER A 55 -18.09 -13.65 -37.58
C SER A 55 -18.87 -13.05 -36.38
N SER A 56 -18.85 -11.74 -36.08
CA SER A 56 -19.22 -10.49 -36.81
C SER A 56 -20.65 -9.98 -36.51
N GLU A 57 -20.82 -8.66 -36.67
CA GLU A 57 -22.05 -7.83 -36.65
C GLU A 57 -22.41 -7.30 -35.24
N ASP A 58 -22.15 -6.04 -34.87
CA ASP A 58 -22.46 -4.72 -35.47
C ASP A 58 -23.96 -4.47 -35.69
N ALA A 59 -24.56 -3.69 -34.79
CA ALA A 59 -25.73 -2.86 -35.07
C ALA A 59 -25.92 -1.81 -33.96
N SER A 60 -25.35 -0.63 -34.20
CA SER A 60 -25.77 0.63 -33.59
C SER A 60 -27.24 0.93 -33.93
N VAL A 61 -28.07 1.25 -32.94
CA VAL A 61 -29.30 2.02 -33.15
C VAL A 61 -29.41 3.09 -32.08
N THR A 62 -29.07 4.30 -32.50
CA THR A 62 -29.45 5.58 -31.90
C THR A 62 -30.87 5.91 -32.38
N GLU A 63 -31.83 6.05 -31.46
CA GLU A 63 -32.99 6.90 -31.69
C GLU A 63 -33.30 7.73 -30.44
N ASP A 64 -33.14 9.03 -30.68
CA ASP A 64 -33.60 10.21 -29.98
C ASP A 64 -35.13 10.27 -29.99
N SER A 65 -35.76 10.60 -28.85
CA SER A 65 -37.06 11.28 -28.81
C SER A 65 -37.47 11.69 -27.38
N SER A 66 -37.43 13.01 -27.19
CA SER A 66 -38.50 13.87 -26.65
C SER A 66 -39.05 13.63 -25.24
N GLU A 67 -38.78 14.63 -24.40
CA GLU A 67 -39.77 15.44 -23.66
C GLU A 67 -41.06 14.74 -23.22
N ASP A 68 -41.18 14.45 -21.92
CA ASP A 68 -42.38 14.88 -21.20
C ASP A 68 -42.06 15.22 -19.75
N SER A 69 -42.54 16.40 -19.35
CA SER A 69 -42.31 17.02 -18.05
C SER A 69 -43.47 16.67 -17.12
N ALA A 70 -43.21 15.87 -16.09
CA ALA A 70 -44.15 15.65 -14.99
C ALA A 70 -43.51 16.04 -13.66
N ASP A 71 -43.73 17.32 -13.35
CA ASP A 71 -43.58 17.97 -12.06
C ASP A 71 -44.09 17.07 -10.92
N THR A 72 -43.16 16.51 -10.15
CA THR A 72 -43.44 15.81 -8.90
C THR A 72 -42.61 16.48 -7.82
N SER A 73 -43.25 17.36 -7.05
CA SER A 73 -42.72 17.92 -5.82
C SER A 73 -42.31 16.80 -4.87
N SER A 74 -41.01 16.49 -4.86
CA SER A 74 -40.35 15.72 -3.83
C SER A 74 -40.03 16.68 -2.69
N GLU A 75 -40.75 16.56 -1.58
CA GLU A 75 -40.37 17.16 -0.31
C GLU A 75 -38.93 16.74 0.01
N SER A 76 -38.01 17.71 -0.07
CA SER A 76 -36.65 17.58 0.44
C SER A 76 -36.73 17.48 1.96
N SER A 77 -36.90 16.26 2.44
CA SER A 77 -36.51 15.90 3.79
C SER A 77 -35.00 16.06 3.88
N GLU A 78 -34.53 17.27 4.20
CA GLU A 78 -33.21 17.48 4.77
C GLU A 78 -33.09 16.58 5.99
N SER A 79 -32.51 15.40 5.77
CA SER A 79 -32.01 14.54 6.84
C SER A 79 -30.91 15.33 7.52
N SER A 80 -31.29 16.04 8.58
CA SER A 80 -30.39 16.68 9.54
C SER A 80 -29.44 15.59 10.07
N ALA A 81 -28.30 15.39 9.41
CA ALA A 81 -27.22 14.57 9.91
C ALA A 81 -26.91 15.05 11.33
N ALA A 82 -27.07 14.16 12.31
CA ALA A 82 -26.79 14.51 13.68
C ALA A 82 -25.29 14.86 13.78
N GLU A 83 -25.00 16.05 14.30
CA GLU A 83 -23.63 16.41 14.69
C GLU A 83 -23.09 15.30 15.62
N PRO A 84 -21.87 14.79 15.37
CA PRO A 84 -21.31 13.71 16.19
C PRO A 84 -21.24 14.16 17.64
N SER A 85 -21.64 13.27 18.54
CA SER A 85 -21.56 13.52 19.97
C SER A 85 -20.12 13.53 20.52
N GLU A 86 -19.15 13.06 19.73
CA GLU A 86 -17.76 12.86 20.11
C GLU A 86 -16.81 13.24 18.97
N ASP A 87 -15.62 13.76 19.29
CA ASP A 87 -14.58 14.10 18.32
C ASP A 87 -13.78 12.85 17.88
N TYR A 88 -13.32 12.81 16.63
CA TYR A 88 -12.62 11.63 16.07
C TYR A 88 -11.32 11.32 16.83
N GLU A 89 -10.64 12.35 17.36
CA GLU A 89 -9.45 12.19 18.18
C GLU A 89 -9.74 11.44 19.49
N GLU A 90 -10.92 11.64 20.08
CA GLU A 90 -11.33 10.93 21.30
C GLU A 90 -11.59 9.45 21.01
N ALA A 91 -12.20 9.15 19.86
CA ALA A 91 -12.35 7.78 19.38
C ALA A 91 -10.99 7.11 19.17
N LEU A 92 -10.00 7.78 18.55
CA LEU A 92 -8.65 7.22 18.42
C LEU A 92 -7.99 6.96 19.79
N LYS A 93 -8.13 7.88 20.75
CA LYS A 93 -7.61 7.69 22.11
C LYS A 93 -8.25 6.46 22.79
N LYS A 94 -9.56 6.29 22.66
CA LYS A 94 -10.29 5.11 23.17
C LYS A 94 -9.84 3.81 22.50
N TYR A 95 -9.49 3.83 21.22
CA TYR A 95 -8.93 2.67 20.54
C TYR A 95 -7.61 2.23 21.16
N PHE A 96 -6.65 3.15 21.34
CA PHE A 96 -5.36 2.83 21.98
C PHE A 96 -5.52 2.46 23.47
N GLU A 97 -6.50 3.03 24.17
CA GLU A 97 -6.86 2.60 25.52
C GLU A 97 -7.39 1.16 25.53
N ALA A 98 -8.25 0.78 24.59
CA ALA A 98 -8.73 -0.59 24.43
C ALA A 98 -7.58 -1.56 24.13
N VAL A 99 -6.65 -1.20 23.24
CA VAL A 99 -5.42 -1.98 22.98
C VAL A 99 -4.61 -2.18 24.26
N ASN A 100 -4.33 -1.09 24.99
CA ASN A 100 -3.55 -1.13 26.23
C ASN A 100 -4.21 -1.99 27.31
N ASN A 101 -5.54 -1.98 27.39
CA ASN A 101 -6.31 -2.75 28.35
C ASN A 101 -6.62 -4.18 27.87
N SER A 102 -6.19 -4.54 26.65
CA SER A 102 -6.56 -5.80 25.99
C SER A 102 -8.08 -6.00 25.90
N ASP A 103 -8.81 -4.90 25.73
CA ASP A 103 -10.27 -4.87 25.55
C ASP A 103 -10.60 -5.06 24.07
N TYR A 104 -10.45 -6.29 23.61
CA TYR A 104 -10.60 -6.62 22.18
C TYR A 104 -12.04 -6.52 21.68
N GLU A 105 -13.03 -6.72 22.55
CA GLU A 105 -14.43 -6.53 22.15
C GLU A 105 -14.68 -5.07 21.78
N ASN A 106 -14.25 -4.13 22.64
CA ASN A 106 -14.37 -2.72 22.34
C ASN A 106 -13.56 -2.34 21.09
N LEU A 107 -12.35 -2.89 20.93
CA LEU A 107 -11.53 -2.65 19.73
C LEU A 107 -12.28 -2.98 18.45
N VAL A 108 -12.93 -4.15 18.35
CA VAL A 108 -13.68 -4.54 17.15
C VAL A 108 -14.94 -3.70 16.95
N ARG A 109 -15.65 -3.34 18.04
CA ARG A 109 -16.80 -2.43 17.97
C ARG A 109 -16.42 -1.02 17.50
N MET A 110 -15.15 -0.64 17.67
CA MET A 110 -14.60 0.59 17.11
C MET A 110 -14.15 0.45 15.66
N MET A 111 -14.08 -0.77 15.11
CA MET A 111 -13.76 -1.00 13.70
C MET A 111 -15.00 -1.22 12.84
N TYR A 112 -16.01 -1.92 13.37
CA TYR A 112 -17.18 -2.34 12.59
C TYR A 112 -18.51 -1.93 13.25
N PRO A 113 -19.61 -1.86 12.47
CA PRO A 113 -20.95 -1.68 13.00
C PRO A 113 -21.35 -2.78 13.98
N THR A 114 -22.18 -2.44 14.96
CA THR A 114 -22.59 -3.33 16.06
C THR A 114 -23.15 -4.67 15.55
N LYS A 115 -24.06 -4.63 14.56
CA LYS A 115 -24.65 -5.84 13.97
C LYS A 115 -23.61 -6.79 13.34
N VAL A 116 -22.60 -6.21 12.67
CA VAL A 116 -21.51 -6.99 12.08
C VAL A 116 -20.68 -7.65 13.18
N VAL A 117 -20.32 -6.90 14.23
CA VAL A 117 -19.58 -7.44 15.37
C VAL A 117 -20.34 -8.58 16.05
N ASP A 118 -21.62 -8.39 16.33
CA ASP A 118 -22.44 -9.41 16.98
C ASP A 118 -22.55 -10.69 16.13
N SER A 119 -22.59 -10.54 14.80
CA SER A 119 -22.54 -11.67 13.88
C SER A 119 -21.18 -12.38 13.93
N LEU A 120 -20.07 -11.64 13.90
CA LEU A 120 -18.72 -12.18 14.06
C LEU A 120 -18.54 -12.91 15.40
N ILE A 121 -19.12 -12.36 16.49
CA ILE A 121 -19.16 -13.01 17.81
C ILE A 121 -19.87 -14.37 17.70
N ALA A 122 -21.04 -14.40 17.06
CA ALA A 122 -21.81 -15.63 16.89
C ALA A 122 -21.04 -16.68 16.06
N MET A 123 -20.24 -16.24 15.07
CA MET A 123 -19.44 -17.15 14.25
C MET A 123 -18.26 -17.77 14.99
N SER A 124 -17.56 -16.99 15.81
CA SER A 124 -16.19 -17.33 16.17
C SER A 124 -16.13 -18.62 17.00
N SER A 125 -17.18 -18.95 17.76
CA SER A 125 -17.34 -20.16 18.62
C SER A 125 -16.23 -20.43 19.65
N ALA A 126 -15.05 -19.85 19.43
CA ALA A 126 -13.92 -19.72 20.32
C ALA A 126 -14.14 -18.50 21.21
N GLU A 127 -13.55 -18.53 22.40
CA GLU A 127 -13.46 -17.33 23.22
C GLU A 127 -12.69 -16.28 22.42
N TRP A 128 -13.22 -15.05 22.37
CA TRP A 128 -12.65 -13.91 21.66
C TRP A 128 -11.15 -13.70 21.93
N THR A 129 -10.73 -14.06 23.13
CA THR A 129 -9.35 -14.11 23.59
C THR A 129 -8.44 -14.91 22.65
N ASP A 130 -8.88 -16.03 22.09
CA ASP A 130 -8.09 -16.86 21.19
C ASP A 130 -7.93 -16.22 19.80
N LEU A 131 -8.98 -15.60 19.26
CA LEU A 131 -8.94 -14.90 17.97
C LEU A 131 -7.96 -13.71 18.02
N PHE A 132 -8.01 -12.92 19.09
CA PHE A 132 -7.15 -11.74 19.27
C PHE A 132 -5.73 -12.06 19.73
N SER A 133 -5.54 -13.17 20.47
CA SER A 133 -4.20 -13.67 20.74
C SER A 133 -3.45 -14.02 19.44
N GLN A 134 -4.17 -14.45 18.40
CA GLN A 134 -3.62 -14.77 17.07
C GLN A 134 -3.41 -13.54 16.18
N ILE A 135 -4.26 -12.51 16.31
CA ILE A 135 -4.10 -11.22 15.60
C ILE A 135 -2.88 -10.42 16.14
N GLY A 136 -2.17 -10.97 17.14
CA GLY A 136 -0.87 -10.46 17.54
C GLY A 136 -1.02 -9.32 18.52
N ALA A 137 -1.57 -9.63 19.70
CA ALA A 137 -1.47 -8.78 20.87
C ALA A 137 0.01 -8.57 21.24
N THR A 138 0.66 -7.61 20.58
CA THR A 138 1.96 -7.11 20.98
C THR A 138 1.78 -6.47 22.35
N LYS A 139 2.32 -7.14 23.37
CA LYS A 139 2.43 -6.56 24.72
C LYS A 139 3.28 -5.30 24.59
N GLY A 140 2.66 -4.14 24.79
CA GLY A 140 3.32 -2.86 24.78
C GLY A 140 2.33 -1.80 25.24
N LYS A 141 2.80 -0.82 26.00
CA LYS A 141 1.96 0.30 26.41
C LYS A 141 2.11 1.42 25.38
N TYR A 142 1.04 1.68 24.66
CA TYR A 142 0.93 2.78 23.71
C TYR A 142 0.61 4.07 24.44
N VAL A 143 1.39 5.13 24.18
CA VAL A 143 1.11 6.48 24.63
C VAL A 143 1.11 7.39 23.41
N ILE A 144 -0.08 7.84 22.99
CA ILE A 144 -0.24 8.76 21.87
C ILE A 144 0.53 10.05 22.19
N THR A 145 1.40 10.45 21.26
CA THR A 145 2.17 11.70 21.33
C THR A 145 1.56 12.76 20.42
N ASN A 146 1.02 12.38 19.27
CA ASN A 146 0.41 13.30 18.31
C ASN A 146 -0.67 12.60 17.46
N ILE A 147 -1.65 13.37 17.01
CA ILE A 147 -2.65 12.94 16.02
C ILE A 147 -2.67 14.00 14.92
N THR A 148 -2.39 13.59 13.68
CA THR A 148 -2.32 14.48 12.52
C THR A 148 -3.38 14.07 11.51
N LYS A 149 -4.30 14.99 11.20
CA LYS A 149 -5.23 14.83 10.07
C LYS A 149 -4.49 15.14 8.78
N GLU A 150 -4.28 14.10 7.98
CA GLU A 150 -3.62 14.20 6.66
C GLU A 150 -4.59 14.76 5.60
N GLY A 151 -5.87 14.40 5.72
CA GLY A 151 -6.90 14.82 4.76
C GLY A 151 -8.31 14.41 5.15
N GLU A 152 -9.26 14.85 4.33
CA GLU A 152 -10.64 14.34 4.35
C GLU A 152 -10.79 13.26 3.30
N MET A 153 -11.53 12.21 3.61
CA MET A 153 -11.89 11.19 2.64
C MET A 153 -12.81 11.82 1.58
N THR A 154 -12.54 11.50 0.32
CA THR A 154 -13.33 11.88 -0.84
C THR A 154 -14.67 11.15 -0.86
N SER A 155 -15.63 11.65 -1.65
CA SER A 155 -16.93 10.97 -1.84
C SER A 155 -16.77 9.52 -2.31
N ASP A 156 -15.81 9.27 -3.19
CA ASP A 156 -15.60 7.97 -3.82
C ASP A 156 -14.99 6.98 -2.81
N GLU A 157 -14.09 7.45 -1.94
CA GLU A 157 -13.56 6.66 -0.82
C GLU A 157 -14.66 6.33 0.20
N LEU A 158 -15.54 7.29 0.52
CA LEU A 158 -16.67 7.05 1.41
C LEU A 158 -17.69 6.07 0.79
N ASP A 159 -17.96 6.17 -0.52
CA ASP A 159 -18.84 5.25 -1.24
C ASP A 159 -18.30 3.82 -1.24
N THR A 160 -17.01 3.65 -1.56
CA THR A 160 -16.35 2.33 -1.52
C THR A 160 -16.41 1.72 -0.11
N LEU A 161 -16.25 2.55 0.92
CA LEU A 161 -16.41 2.13 2.31
C LEU A 161 -17.85 1.69 2.62
N MET A 162 -18.85 2.46 2.21
CA MET A 162 -20.27 2.09 2.39
C MET A 162 -20.59 0.76 1.69
N GLN A 163 -20.11 0.54 0.46
CA GLN A 163 -20.29 -0.73 -0.25
C GLN A 163 -19.71 -1.92 0.53
N THR A 164 -18.54 -1.74 1.15
CA THR A 164 -17.92 -2.79 1.98
C THR A 164 -18.73 -3.04 3.26
N LEU A 165 -19.21 -1.97 3.91
CA LEU A 165 -20.08 -2.11 5.08
C LEU A 165 -21.40 -2.82 4.73
N ASP A 166 -21.94 -2.59 3.54
CA ASP A 166 -23.13 -3.28 3.03
C ASP A 166 -22.88 -4.77 2.82
N GLN A 167 -21.75 -5.14 2.22
CA GLN A 167 -21.34 -6.54 2.10
C GLN A 167 -21.28 -7.22 3.47
N LEU A 168 -20.67 -6.56 4.46
CA LEU A 168 -20.60 -7.06 5.83
C LEU A 168 -21.99 -7.17 6.48
N ALA A 169 -22.90 -6.25 6.21
CA ALA A 169 -24.28 -6.36 6.70
C ALA A 169 -25.09 -7.46 6.00
N VAL A 170 -24.94 -7.66 4.69
CA VAL A 170 -25.56 -8.80 3.99
C VAL A 170 -25.06 -10.11 4.58
N PHE A 171 -23.76 -10.20 4.85
CA PHE A 171 -23.17 -11.34 5.53
C PHE A 171 -23.77 -11.56 6.93
N ALA A 172 -23.87 -10.50 7.74
CA ALA A 172 -24.50 -10.54 9.06
C ALA A 172 -25.98 -11.00 9.00
N ASP A 173 -26.76 -10.46 8.05
CA ASP A 173 -28.16 -10.83 7.85
C ASP A 173 -28.32 -12.31 7.51
N LYS A 174 -27.46 -12.86 6.65
CA LYS A 174 -27.52 -14.30 6.30
C LYS A 174 -27.18 -15.20 7.49
N ILE A 175 -26.23 -14.81 8.34
CA ILE A 175 -25.94 -15.55 9.58
C ILE A 175 -27.17 -15.59 10.48
N GLU A 176 -27.86 -14.45 10.63
CA GLU A 176 -29.10 -14.35 11.40
C GLU A 176 -30.21 -15.22 10.79
N GLU A 177 -30.40 -15.17 9.47
CA GLU A 177 -31.36 -15.98 8.72
C GLU A 177 -31.14 -17.48 8.95
N TYR A 178 -29.89 -17.92 9.01
CA TYR A 178 -29.54 -19.31 9.28
C TYR A 178 -29.55 -19.69 10.77
N GLY A 179 -30.09 -18.83 11.64
CA GLY A 179 -30.29 -19.11 13.06
C GLY A 179 -29.10 -18.77 13.95
N GLY A 180 -28.10 -18.05 13.45
CA GLY A 180 -26.99 -17.50 14.23
C GLY A 180 -25.88 -18.48 14.61
N ASP A 181 -26.09 -19.80 14.51
CA ASP A 181 -25.06 -20.81 14.80
C ASP A 181 -24.35 -21.27 13.53
N VAL A 182 -23.17 -20.69 13.27
CA VAL A 182 -22.34 -21.02 12.10
C VAL A 182 -21.86 -22.48 12.08
N ASN A 183 -21.79 -23.14 13.25
CA ASN A 183 -21.41 -24.54 13.32
C ASN A 183 -22.53 -25.47 12.82
N SER A 184 -23.78 -25.01 12.90
CA SER A 184 -24.96 -25.74 12.42
C SER A 184 -25.18 -25.62 10.91
N LEU A 185 -24.45 -24.72 10.24
CA LEU A 185 -24.61 -24.50 8.80
C LEU A 185 -24.22 -25.73 7.97
N THR A 186 -25.03 -25.97 6.94
CA THR A 186 -24.74 -26.89 5.84
C THR A 186 -23.55 -26.39 5.01
N ASP A 187 -22.94 -27.28 4.22
CA ASP A 187 -21.82 -26.90 3.36
C ASP A 187 -22.26 -25.91 2.27
N GLU A 188 -23.50 -26.03 1.77
CA GLU A 188 -24.11 -25.10 0.82
C GLU A 188 -24.28 -23.71 1.41
N GLN A 189 -24.81 -23.59 2.64
CA GLN A 189 -24.96 -22.31 3.33
C GLN A 189 -23.60 -21.64 3.62
N ARG A 190 -22.57 -22.45 3.91
CA ARG A 190 -21.20 -21.93 4.09
C ARG A 190 -20.64 -21.41 2.79
N GLU A 191 -20.78 -22.14 1.69
CA GLU A 191 -20.34 -21.68 0.37
C GLU A 191 -21.06 -20.38 -0.03
N GLU A 192 -22.35 -20.27 0.24
CA GLU A 192 -23.13 -19.07 0.00
C GLU A 192 -22.63 -17.87 0.83
N LEU A 193 -22.36 -18.06 2.12
CA LEU A 193 -21.75 -17.04 2.97
C LEU A 193 -20.36 -16.63 2.45
N PHE A 194 -19.54 -17.58 2.03
CA PHE A 194 -18.24 -17.29 1.42
C PHE A 194 -18.41 -16.46 0.14
N LYS A 195 -19.36 -16.79 -0.73
CA LYS A 195 -19.59 -16.01 -1.95
C LYS A 195 -19.91 -14.55 -1.63
N VAL A 196 -20.79 -14.28 -0.66
CA VAL A 196 -21.13 -12.89 -0.24
C VAL A 196 -19.89 -12.06 0.10
N VAL A 197 -18.86 -12.68 0.66
CA VAL A 197 -17.62 -12.00 1.05
C VAL A 197 -16.67 -11.81 -0.13
N TYR A 198 -16.68 -12.70 -1.12
CA TYR A 198 -15.68 -12.73 -2.19
C TYR A 198 -16.21 -12.34 -3.58
N THR A 199 -17.50 -12.11 -3.73
CA THR A 199 -18.11 -11.72 -5.01
C THR A 199 -18.74 -10.33 -4.92
N ASP A 200 -18.54 -9.51 -5.94
CA ASP A 200 -19.16 -8.18 -6.08
C ASP A 200 -20.70 -8.22 -6.28
N ASP A 201 -21.32 -9.41 -6.21
CA ASP A 201 -22.77 -9.63 -6.35
C ASP A 201 -23.59 -8.91 -5.25
N ALA A 202 -22.95 -8.40 -4.18
CA ALA A 202 -23.62 -7.56 -3.20
C ALA A 202 -24.08 -6.20 -3.76
N SER A 203 -23.61 -5.80 -4.95
CA SER A 203 -24.09 -4.61 -5.67
C SER A 203 -25.56 -4.69 -6.12
N ALA A 204 -26.24 -5.83 -5.93
CA ALA A 204 -27.62 -6.04 -6.36
C ALA A 204 -28.72 -5.45 -5.44
N ALA A 205 -28.37 -4.78 -4.33
CA ALA A 205 -29.35 -4.24 -3.39
C ALA A 205 -29.73 -2.77 -3.70
N ASP A 206 -30.65 -2.56 -4.65
CA ASP A 206 -31.50 -1.36 -4.83
C ASP A 206 -30.86 0.06 -4.74
N GLY A 207 -29.53 0.18 -4.85
CA GLY A 207 -28.81 1.45 -4.80
C GLY A 207 -28.90 2.21 -3.46
N LYS A 208 -29.30 1.56 -2.36
CA LYS A 208 -29.37 2.17 -1.03
C LYS A 208 -28.47 1.45 -0.05
N HIS A 209 -27.48 2.17 0.47
CA HIS A 209 -26.62 1.67 1.53
C HIS A 209 -27.40 1.38 2.82
N LYS A 210 -27.04 0.28 3.49
CA LYS A 210 -27.53 -0.07 4.83
C LYS A 210 -26.90 0.81 5.89
N TYR A 211 -25.68 1.27 5.64
CA TYR A 211 -24.97 2.21 6.50
C TYR A 211 -24.70 3.51 5.76
N THR A 212 -24.96 4.64 6.41
CA THR A 212 -24.63 5.96 5.88
C THR A 212 -23.36 6.47 6.56
N VAL A 213 -22.27 6.56 5.80
CA VAL A 213 -21.05 7.22 6.26
C VAL A 213 -21.12 8.69 5.88
N THR A 214 -21.14 9.59 6.87
CA THR A 214 -21.35 11.03 6.62
C THR A 214 -20.06 11.82 6.50
N LYS A 215 -18.96 11.28 7.03
CA LYS A 215 -17.63 11.88 6.97
C LYS A 215 -16.53 10.87 7.27
N GLY A 216 -15.33 11.14 6.78
CA GLY A 216 -14.14 10.39 7.13
C GLY A 216 -12.86 11.19 6.96
N TYR A 217 -11.82 10.77 7.67
CA TYR A 217 -10.50 11.41 7.67
C TYR A 217 -9.40 10.35 7.51
N ASP A 218 -8.34 10.74 6.81
CA ASP A 218 -7.07 10.02 6.84
C ASP A 218 -6.20 10.62 7.94
N VAL A 219 -5.72 9.79 8.86
CA VAL A 219 -5.08 10.22 10.10
C VAL A 219 -3.81 9.43 10.39
N THR A 220 -2.74 10.14 10.74
CA THR A 220 -1.51 9.57 11.30
C THR A 220 -1.52 9.75 12.81
N VAL A 221 -1.34 8.66 13.55
CA VAL A 221 -1.20 8.66 15.02
C VAL A 221 0.23 8.32 15.38
N SER A 222 0.97 9.30 15.89
CA SER A 222 2.29 9.09 16.48
C SER A 222 2.14 8.70 17.94
N TYR A 223 2.93 7.73 18.39
CA TYR A 223 2.92 7.24 19.76
C TYR A 223 4.30 6.77 20.21
N THR A 224 4.44 6.56 21.52
CA THR A 224 5.55 5.77 22.06
C THR A 224 5.04 4.40 22.47
N ARG A 225 5.80 3.36 22.13
CA ARG A 225 5.60 1.99 22.61
C ARG A 225 6.86 1.57 23.35
N ASP A 226 6.72 1.36 24.66
CA ASP A 226 7.83 0.98 25.54
C ASP A 226 9.04 1.94 25.46
N GLY A 227 8.78 3.21 25.16
CA GLY A 227 9.79 4.26 25.05
C GLY A 227 10.39 4.45 23.65
N GLU A 228 10.02 3.63 22.68
CA GLU A 228 10.37 3.82 21.26
C GLU A 228 9.24 4.55 20.54
N GLU A 229 9.59 5.57 19.75
CA GLU A 229 8.63 6.28 18.90
C GLU A 229 8.23 5.39 17.71
N ASP A 230 6.94 5.38 17.41
CA ASP A 230 6.37 4.72 16.23
C ASP A 230 5.09 5.47 15.82
N GLU A 231 4.51 5.08 14.69
CA GLU A 231 3.29 5.68 14.15
C GLU A 231 2.41 4.61 13.50
N ASP A 232 1.09 4.81 13.56
CA ASP A 232 0.12 4.02 12.81
C ASP A 232 -0.82 4.95 12.05
N TYR A 233 -1.41 4.42 10.98
CA TYR A 233 -2.22 5.17 10.03
C TYR A 233 -3.63 4.59 10.04
N PHE A 234 -4.63 5.48 10.04
CA PHE A 234 -6.03 5.10 10.15
C PHE A 234 -6.89 5.86 9.15
N TYR A 235 -7.84 5.17 8.56
CA TYR A 235 -9.07 5.81 8.08
C TYR A 235 -10.06 5.81 9.24
N ILE A 236 -10.54 6.98 9.64
CA ILE A 236 -11.55 7.15 10.68
C ILE A 236 -12.79 7.79 10.08
N TYR A 237 -13.94 7.18 10.29
CA TYR A 237 -15.18 7.56 9.60
C TYR A 237 -16.38 7.45 10.52
N TYR A 238 -17.36 8.34 10.32
CA TYR A 238 -18.55 8.41 11.15
C TYR A 238 -19.72 7.73 10.44
N ILE A 239 -20.24 6.69 11.06
CA ILE A 239 -21.46 6.01 10.63
C ILE A 239 -22.65 6.57 11.41
N ASP A 240 -23.68 7.02 10.70
CA ASP A 240 -24.90 7.53 11.35
C ASP A 240 -25.55 6.46 12.24
N GLY A 241 -25.90 6.83 13.46
CA GLY A 241 -26.43 5.91 14.49
C GLY A 241 -25.41 4.96 15.16
N GLU A 242 -24.18 4.83 14.65
CA GLU A 242 -23.17 3.88 15.15
C GLU A 242 -21.89 4.57 15.68
N GLY A 243 -21.71 5.85 15.36
CA GLY A 243 -20.58 6.67 15.82
C GLY A 243 -19.32 6.54 14.96
N TRP A 244 -18.18 6.95 15.51
CA TRP A 244 -16.88 6.83 14.87
C TRP A 244 -16.41 5.38 14.81
N LYS A 245 -16.05 4.94 13.62
CA LYS A 245 -15.35 3.69 13.35
C LYS A 245 -14.01 3.96 12.72
N MET A 246 -13.10 3.01 12.79
CA MET A 246 -11.76 3.17 12.23
C MET A 246 -11.20 1.87 11.66
N GLU A 247 -10.41 2.02 10.62
CA GLU A 247 -9.67 0.96 9.97
C GLU A 247 -8.19 1.32 10.00
N SER A 248 -7.34 0.41 10.49
CA SER A 248 -5.89 0.57 10.32
C SER A 248 -5.58 0.40 8.84
N SER A 249 -5.04 1.45 8.22
CA SER A 249 -4.69 1.37 6.81
C SER A 249 -3.39 0.60 6.64
N MET A 250 -3.29 -0.18 5.56
CA MET A 250 -2.03 -0.82 5.18
C MET A 250 -0.94 0.18 4.73
N ARG A 251 -1.17 1.50 4.87
CA ARG A 251 -0.24 2.57 4.48
C ARG A 251 1.16 2.36 5.07
N LYS A 252 1.28 1.91 6.32
CA LYS A 252 2.59 1.59 6.93
C LYS A 252 3.34 0.51 6.15
N TYR A 253 2.65 -0.55 5.72
CA TYR A 253 3.24 -1.63 4.91
C TYR A 253 3.56 -1.16 3.50
N VAL A 254 2.65 -0.42 2.87
CA VAL A 254 2.86 0.17 1.53
C VAL A 254 4.08 1.09 1.55
N LYS A 255 4.19 1.99 2.54
CA LYS A 255 5.33 2.89 2.74
C LYS A 255 6.64 2.11 2.90
N LYS A 256 6.69 1.13 3.80
CA LYS A 256 7.87 0.26 3.99
C LYS A 256 8.23 -0.53 2.73
N SER A 257 7.24 -1.04 2.01
CA SER A 257 7.44 -1.77 0.75
C SER A 257 8.00 -0.87 -0.34
N ARG A 258 7.47 0.35 -0.48
CA ARG A 258 7.98 1.37 -1.41
C ARG A 258 9.43 1.74 -1.09
N GLN A 259 9.75 1.97 0.18
CA GLN A 259 11.13 2.24 0.63
C GLN A 259 12.08 1.07 0.31
N ALA A 260 11.67 -0.16 0.62
CA ALA A 260 12.47 -1.36 0.31
C ALA A 260 12.70 -1.51 -1.20
N SER A 261 11.67 -1.25 -2.01
CA SER A 261 11.76 -1.23 -3.47
C SER A 261 12.78 -0.19 -3.94
N LEU A 262 12.68 1.06 -3.46
CA LEU A 262 13.61 2.12 -3.83
C LEU A 262 15.05 1.82 -3.41
N ASN A 263 15.27 1.23 -2.24
CA ASN A 263 16.60 0.78 -1.81
C ASN A 263 17.17 -0.33 -2.71
N SER A 264 16.32 -1.24 -3.19
CA SER A 264 16.71 -2.26 -4.16
C SER A 264 17.05 -1.65 -5.53
N THR A 265 16.27 -0.67 -5.98
CA THR A 265 16.57 0.10 -7.19
C THR A 265 17.89 0.86 -7.04
N ALA A 266 18.13 1.53 -5.91
CA ALA A 266 19.38 2.22 -5.62
C ALA A 266 20.58 1.28 -5.73
N LYS A 267 20.50 0.07 -5.17
CA LYS A 267 21.54 -0.95 -5.34
C LYS A 267 21.73 -1.36 -6.80
N SER A 268 20.66 -1.46 -7.58
CA SER A 268 20.73 -1.86 -9.00
C SER A 268 21.41 -0.79 -9.84
N ILE A 269 21.02 0.48 -9.67
CA ILE A 269 21.68 1.62 -10.33
C ILE A 269 23.15 1.75 -9.88
N PHE A 270 23.43 1.60 -8.59
CA PHE A 270 24.80 1.58 -8.06
C PHE A 270 25.67 0.55 -8.78
N ASN A 271 25.16 -0.67 -8.94
CA ASN A 271 25.89 -1.75 -9.61
C ASN A 271 26.07 -1.47 -11.11
N ALA A 272 25.04 -0.95 -11.78
CA ALA A 272 25.12 -0.56 -13.19
C ALA A 272 26.24 0.48 -13.41
N VAL A 273 26.26 1.55 -12.61
CA VAL A 273 27.32 2.57 -12.69
C VAL A 273 28.67 1.99 -12.31
N ALA A 274 28.76 1.12 -11.31
CA ALA A 274 30.02 0.48 -10.92
C ALA A 274 30.60 -0.40 -12.03
N ILE A 275 29.76 -1.13 -12.77
CA ILE A 275 30.19 -1.91 -13.94
C ILE A 275 30.67 -0.97 -15.05
N THR A 276 29.92 0.10 -15.35
CA THR A 276 30.37 1.12 -16.32
C THR A 276 31.72 1.74 -15.94
N MET A 277 31.97 2.01 -14.66
CA MET A 277 33.28 2.50 -14.20
C MET A 277 34.38 1.46 -14.44
N ALA A 278 34.12 0.18 -14.14
CA ALA A 278 35.08 -0.90 -14.38
C ALA A 278 35.42 -1.06 -15.88
N ASP A 279 34.42 -0.95 -16.76
CA ASP A 279 34.62 -1.00 -18.21
C ASP A 279 35.48 0.17 -18.70
N LEU A 280 35.20 1.40 -18.22
CA LEU A 280 36.01 2.57 -18.55
C LEU A 280 37.46 2.45 -18.05
N GLU A 281 37.66 1.90 -16.85
CA GLU A 281 39.01 1.63 -16.34
C GLU A 281 39.74 0.61 -17.22
N SER A 282 39.05 -0.45 -17.65
CA SER A 282 39.58 -1.47 -18.56
C SER A 282 40.01 -0.87 -19.90
N ASP A 283 39.26 0.12 -20.40
CA ASP A 283 39.55 0.89 -21.62
C ASP A 283 40.64 1.96 -21.42
N GLY A 284 41.16 2.11 -20.20
CA GLY A 284 42.27 3.00 -19.86
C GLY A 284 41.86 4.43 -19.49
N ALA A 285 40.60 4.66 -19.15
CA ALA A 285 40.15 5.95 -18.61
C ALA A 285 40.79 6.25 -17.25
N ASP A 286 41.16 7.51 -17.00
CA ASP A 286 41.61 7.96 -15.67
C ASP A 286 40.39 8.34 -14.83
N LEU A 287 40.04 7.47 -13.87
CA LEU A 287 38.86 7.62 -13.00
C LEU A 287 39.18 8.25 -11.64
N LYS A 288 40.41 8.74 -11.43
CA LYS A 288 40.85 9.26 -10.14
C LYS A 288 40.10 10.50 -9.69
N GLY A 289 40.04 10.67 -8.37
CA GLY A 289 39.41 11.80 -7.71
C GLY A 289 38.02 11.50 -7.16
N SER A 290 37.41 12.53 -6.57
CA SER A 290 36.12 12.44 -5.92
C SER A 290 35.10 13.28 -6.67
N TYR A 291 34.05 12.65 -7.19
CA TYR A 291 33.03 13.31 -8.01
C TYR A 291 31.66 12.64 -7.86
N ILE A 292 30.64 13.30 -8.38
CA ILE A 292 29.26 12.81 -8.39
C ILE A 292 28.74 12.80 -9.82
N ILE A 293 28.12 11.69 -10.21
CA ILE A 293 27.39 11.55 -11.47
C ILE A 293 25.90 11.46 -11.17
N GLY A 294 25.13 12.43 -11.67
CA GLY A 294 23.68 12.48 -11.51
C GLY A 294 22.91 11.87 -12.67
N SER A 295 21.60 11.70 -12.50
CA SER A 295 20.63 11.47 -13.60
C SER A 295 20.71 12.57 -14.65
N ASP A 296 20.97 13.81 -14.21
CA ASP A 296 21.20 14.95 -15.07
C ASP A 296 22.39 15.82 -14.61
N ASP A 297 22.61 16.92 -15.32
CA ASP A 297 23.73 17.84 -15.06
C ASP A 297 23.56 18.65 -13.77
N SER A 298 22.34 18.78 -13.24
CA SER A 298 22.07 19.48 -11.98
C SER A 298 22.53 18.67 -10.77
N MET A 299 22.50 17.33 -10.88
CA MET A 299 22.95 16.37 -9.87
C MET A 299 24.38 15.86 -10.12
N THR A 300 25.16 16.56 -10.96
CA THR A 300 26.53 16.19 -11.30
C THR A 300 27.53 17.18 -10.69
N TYR A 301 28.64 16.69 -10.13
CA TYR A 301 29.63 17.55 -9.46
C TYR A 301 31.06 17.04 -9.61
N ASN A 302 31.98 17.97 -9.90
CA ASN A 302 33.44 17.76 -9.91
C ASN A 302 33.93 16.62 -10.84
N VAL A 303 33.18 16.25 -11.86
CA VAL A 303 33.57 15.18 -12.79
C VAL A 303 34.81 15.63 -13.60
N PRO A 304 35.87 14.80 -13.68
CA PRO A 304 37.02 15.07 -14.54
C PRO A 304 36.61 15.34 -15.98
N SER A 305 37.19 16.38 -16.62
CA SER A 305 36.84 16.77 -17.98
C SER A 305 37.19 15.74 -19.06
N SER A 306 37.98 14.71 -18.71
CA SER A 306 38.25 13.54 -19.54
C SER A 306 37.09 12.57 -19.63
N LEU A 307 36.13 12.63 -18.70
CA LEU A 307 34.97 11.73 -18.65
C LEU A 307 33.77 12.38 -19.33
N ASN A 308 33.12 11.63 -20.22
CA ASN A 308 31.85 12.04 -20.80
C ASN A 308 30.70 11.47 -19.97
N VAL A 309 30.07 12.33 -19.17
CA VAL A 309 28.97 11.94 -18.28
C VAL A 309 27.77 11.37 -19.06
N ALA A 310 27.49 11.90 -20.25
CA ALA A 310 26.39 11.41 -21.07
C ALA A 310 26.64 9.97 -21.55
N ASP A 311 27.88 9.64 -21.93
CA ASP A 311 28.24 8.28 -22.34
C ASP A 311 28.20 7.32 -21.14
N ILE A 312 28.61 7.79 -19.95
CA ILE A 312 28.51 7.01 -18.71
C ILE A 312 27.05 6.68 -18.39
N ARG A 313 26.15 7.68 -18.40
CA ARG A 313 24.71 7.46 -18.15
C ARG A 313 24.13 6.45 -19.14
N LYS A 314 24.45 6.61 -20.43
CA LYS A 314 24.00 5.70 -21.47
C LYS A 314 24.51 4.27 -21.27
N SER A 315 25.78 4.09 -20.91
CA SER A 315 26.32 2.75 -20.61
C SER A 315 25.68 2.14 -19.36
N ALA A 316 25.40 2.93 -18.33
CA ALA A 316 24.69 2.43 -17.15
C ALA A 316 23.26 1.98 -17.49
N GLU A 317 22.57 2.68 -18.40
CA GLU A 317 21.25 2.28 -18.92
C GLU A 317 21.28 0.93 -19.65
N GLU A 318 22.39 0.57 -20.30
CA GLU A 318 22.54 -0.76 -20.92
C GLU A 318 22.56 -1.91 -19.89
N TYR A 319 22.93 -1.61 -18.63
CA TYR A 319 22.93 -2.57 -17.51
C TYR A 319 21.66 -2.52 -16.66
N PHE A 320 20.94 -1.40 -16.67
CA PHE A 320 19.66 -1.22 -15.98
C PHE A 320 18.82 -0.19 -16.75
N ASP A 321 17.95 -0.69 -17.61
CA ASP A 321 17.16 0.08 -18.59
C ASP A 321 16.13 1.04 -17.95
N ASP A 322 15.61 0.64 -16.79
CA ASP A 322 14.68 1.42 -15.98
C ASP A 322 15.37 2.63 -15.30
N ILE A 323 16.70 2.79 -15.39
CA ILE A 323 17.44 3.90 -14.74
C ILE A 323 16.88 5.29 -15.10
N LYS A 324 16.35 5.44 -16.32
CA LYS A 324 15.81 6.70 -16.86
C LYS A 324 14.51 7.14 -16.18
N ASP A 325 13.84 6.24 -15.47
CA ASP A 325 12.61 6.52 -14.74
C ASP A 325 12.88 7.07 -13.33
N TYR A 326 14.14 7.34 -13.01
CA TYR A 326 14.58 7.78 -11.68
C TYR A 326 15.51 8.98 -11.75
N ASP A 327 15.32 9.88 -10.78
CA ASP A 327 16.34 10.85 -10.41
C ASP A 327 17.33 10.22 -9.46
N TYR A 328 18.63 10.44 -9.68
CA TYR A 328 19.65 9.84 -8.85
C TYR A 328 20.94 10.65 -8.84
N PHE A 329 21.79 10.34 -7.86
CA PHE A 329 23.20 10.74 -7.89
C PHE A 329 24.08 9.64 -7.30
N VAL A 330 25.23 9.37 -7.93
CA VAL A 330 26.21 8.38 -7.47
C VAL A 330 27.51 9.08 -7.10
N VAL A 331 27.97 8.85 -5.87
CA VAL A 331 29.27 9.32 -5.39
C VAL A 331 30.35 8.34 -5.81
N ILE A 332 31.34 8.83 -6.56
CA ILE A 332 32.50 8.07 -7.02
C ILE A 332 33.74 8.59 -6.29
N LEU A 333 34.51 7.67 -5.69
CA LEU A 333 35.79 7.93 -5.06
C LEU A 333 36.86 7.06 -5.72
N ASP A 334 37.82 7.72 -6.38
CA ASP A 334 38.93 7.08 -7.10
C ASP A 334 38.48 5.92 -8.02
N GLY A 335 37.40 6.17 -8.76
CA GLY A 335 36.79 5.22 -9.71
C GLY A 335 35.83 4.21 -9.10
N ALA A 336 35.70 4.15 -7.77
CA ALA A 336 34.77 3.25 -7.10
C ALA A 336 33.47 3.94 -6.69
N CYS A 337 32.32 3.34 -7.04
CA CYS A 337 31.05 3.76 -6.50
C CYS A 337 31.04 3.58 -4.98
N SER A 338 30.66 4.63 -4.25
CA SER A 338 30.70 4.65 -2.78
C SER A 338 29.32 4.86 -2.15
N TYR A 339 28.43 5.59 -2.83
CA TYR A 339 27.07 5.85 -2.36
C TYR A 339 26.15 6.24 -3.51
N ILE A 340 24.86 6.00 -3.36
CA ILE A 340 23.83 6.52 -4.25
C ILE A 340 22.59 6.95 -3.45
N GLY A 341 21.98 8.05 -3.89
CA GLY A 341 20.59 8.39 -3.58
C GLY A 341 19.73 8.26 -4.84
N VAL A 342 18.50 7.77 -4.68
CA VAL A 342 17.53 7.60 -5.77
C VAL A 342 16.17 8.12 -5.34
N TYR A 343 15.48 8.76 -6.28
CA TYR A 343 14.12 9.21 -6.16
C TYR A 343 13.37 8.85 -7.45
N LYS A 344 12.08 8.49 -7.34
CA LYS A 344 11.25 8.20 -8.50
C LYS A 344 10.35 9.39 -8.83
N ASP A 345 9.41 9.66 -7.94
CA ASP A 345 8.44 10.74 -8.09
C ASP A 345 7.74 11.04 -6.75
N ALA A 346 6.87 12.05 -6.78
CA ALA A 346 6.16 12.54 -5.60
C ALA A 346 5.22 11.50 -4.97
N THR A 347 4.81 10.46 -5.70
CA THR A 347 3.95 9.40 -5.17
C THR A 347 4.69 8.50 -4.18
N TYR A 348 6.02 8.40 -4.29
CA TYR A 348 6.85 7.67 -3.34
C TYR A 348 7.18 8.51 -2.10
N ALA A 349 7.27 9.83 -2.25
CA ALA A 349 7.54 10.80 -1.18
C ALA A 349 8.76 10.49 -0.30
N THR A 350 9.67 9.63 -0.75
CA THR A 350 10.85 9.19 -0.02
C THR A 350 12.00 8.86 -0.96
N VAL A 351 13.21 8.73 -0.41
CA VAL A 351 14.45 8.47 -1.14
C VAL A 351 14.97 7.07 -0.85
N GLY A 352 15.39 6.36 -1.89
CA GLY A 352 16.14 5.12 -1.78
C GLY A 352 17.63 5.40 -1.65
N THR A 353 18.34 4.64 -0.83
CA THR A 353 19.80 4.78 -0.69
C THR A 353 20.51 3.44 -0.77
N TYR A 354 21.76 3.48 -1.25
CA TYR A 354 22.69 2.37 -1.10
C TYR A 354 24.08 2.91 -0.72
N PRO A 355 24.66 2.49 0.43
CA PRO A 355 24.13 1.54 1.42
C PRO A 355 22.77 1.92 2.04
N VAL A 356 21.94 0.90 2.29
CA VAL A 356 20.54 1.06 2.69
C VAL A 356 20.39 1.75 4.04
N PHE A 357 19.46 2.71 4.15
CA PHE A 357 19.20 3.48 5.38
C PHE A 357 20.44 4.18 5.91
N THR A 358 21.22 4.77 5.00
CA THR A 358 22.38 5.58 5.37
C THR A 358 22.38 6.94 4.69
N ILE A 359 23.08 7.89 5.30
CA ILE A 359 23.37 9.21 4.72
C ILE A 359 24.89 9.48 4.70
N PRO A 360 25.40 10.28 3.75
CA PRO A 360 26.83 10.63 3.68
C PRO A 360 27.27 11.42 4.92
N LYS A 361 28.41 11.05 5.53
CA LYS A 361 28.93 11.68 6.75
C LYS A 361 30.28 12.37 6.57
N ALA A 362 31.28 11.65 6.04
CA ALA A 362 32.65 12.15 5.88
C ALA A 362 33.41 11.31 4.82
N VAL A 363 34.54 11.83 4.33
CA VAL A 363 35.52 11.03 3.57
C VAL A 363 36.77 10.87 4.42
N ASN A 364 37.14 9.63 4.71
CA ASN A 364 38.34 9.28 5.46
C ASN A 364 39.15 8.26 4.68
N ASP A 365 40.45 8.52 4.50
CA ASP A 365 41.39 7.63 3.81
C ASP A 365 40.92 7.14 2.43
N GLY A 366 40.23 8.01 1.67
CA GLY A 366 39.71 7.68 0.33
C GLY A 366 38.40 6.89 0.33
N HIS A 367 37.76 6.70 1.48
CA HIS A 367 36.47 6.03 1.62
C HIS A 367 35.38 6.96 2.14
N LEU A 368 34.16 6.80 1.63
CA LEU A 368 33.00 7.49 2.15
C LEU A 368 32.51 6.77 3.41
N GLU A 369 32.53 7.47 4.54
CA GLU A 369 31.80 7.08 5.73
C GLU A 369 30.35 7.53 5.61
N THR A 370 29.45 6.61 5.91
CA THR A 370 28.00 6.85 5.99
C THR A 370 27.53 6.62 7.41
N GLU A 371 26.47 7.30 7.83
CA GLU A 371 25.80 7.03 9.11
C GLU A 371 24.41 6.45 8.90
N SER A 372 23.99 5.54 9.78
CA SER A 372 22.65 4.95 9.72
C SER A 372 21.59 5.99 10.07
N GLU A 373 20.57 6.07 9.23
CA GLU A 373 19.41 6.93 9.40
C GLU A 373 18.14 6.11 9.23
N LYS A 374 17.30 6.08 10.26
CA LYS A 374 16.06 5.29 10.24
C LYS A 374 14.92 6.04 9.56
N ASP A 375 14.96 7.35 9.59
CA ASP A 375 13.94 8.23 9.03
C ASP A 375 14.54 9.00 7.86
N LEU A 376 14.54 8.37 6.67
CA LEU A 376 14.99 9.00 5.43
C LEU A 376 13.95 9.98 4.87
N ASP A 377 12.70 9.95 5.35
CA ASP A 377 11.63 10.81 4.81
C ASP A 377 11.87 12.30 5.10
N LYS A 378 12.71 12.60 6.09
CA LYS A 378 13.12 13.99 6.39
C LYS A 378 14.14 14.56 5.40
N TYR A 379 14.60 13.78 4.43
CA TYR A 379 15.58 14.20 3.43
C TYR A 379 15.02 14.09 2.03
N SER A 380 15.17 15.17 1.26
CA SER A 380 15.03 15.13 -0.20
C SER A 380 16.27 14.54 -0.87
N LEU A 381 16.17 14.19 -2.15
CA LEU A 381 17.33 13.75 -2.93
C LEU A 381 18.38 14.88 -3.01
N GLU A 382 17.91 16.12 -3.12
CA GLU A 382 18.72 17.34 -3.13
C GLU A 382 19.48 17.54 -1.81
N ASP A 383 18.85 17.25 -0.67
CA ASP A 383 19.51 17.33 0.63
C ASP A 383 20.68 16.34 0.71
N LEU A 384 20.44 15.09 0.29
CA LEU A 384 21.47 14.05 0.26
C LEU A 384 22.59 14.40 -0.72
N PHE A 385 22.26 14.93 -1.90
CA PHE A 385 23.23 15.40 -2.88
C PHE A 385 24.08 16.56 -2.32
N ALA A 386 23.45 17.54 -1.67
CA ALA A 386 24.14 18.66 -1.06
C ALA A 386 25.08 18.22 0.08
N MET A 387 24.66 17.23 0.88
CA MET A 387 25.51 16.60 1.89
C MET A 387 26.71 15.91 1.25
N ALA A 388 26.50 15.03 0.26
CA ALA A 388 27.56 14.33 -0.45
C ALA A 388 28.56 15.32 -1.08
N LYS A 389 28.06 16.33 -1.79
CA LYS A 389 28.85 17.39 -2.42
C LYS A 389 29.76 18.10 -1.42
N LYS A 390 29.22 18.50 -0.26
CA LYS A 390 29.98 19.18 0.79
C LYS A 390 31.10 18.31 1.38
N ILE A 391 30.89 16.99 1.41
CA ILE A 391 31.83 16.05 2.01
C ILE A 391 33.01 15.74 1.07
N ILE A 392 32.77 15.67 -0.24
CA ILE A 392 33.79 15.25 -1.20
C ILE A 392 34.62 16.39 -1.80
N GLY A 393 34.25 17.65 -1.59
CA GLY A 393 34.96 18.81 -2.16
C GLY A 393 34.46 20.16 -1.70
#